data_AF-A0A410WTH6-F1
#
_entry.id   AF-A0A410WTH6-F1
#
_cell.length_a   1.000
_cell.length_b   1.000
_cell.length_c   1.000
_cell.angle_alpha   90.00
_cell.angle_beta   90.00
_cell.angle_gamma   90.00
#
_symmetry.space_group_name_H-M   'P 1'
#
loop_
_entity.id
_entity.type
_entity.pdbx_description
1 polymer ?
#
loop_
_entity_poly.entity_id
_entity_poly.type
_entity_poly.pdbx_seq_one_letter_code
_entity_poly.pdbx_strand_id
1 'polypeptide(L)'
;MVIPQLKRILISSEPQSDDDFVVPAIADIGPRDVDGVDYFYFRIMTPKRMLSILNEDKIMDGRATFIVKEFNLALVEKEINKILEDCIRSTWDEVAKAINRYLNWEYDNIQYETLEEAMDRLNKIK
;
A
#
# COMPACT_ATOMS: atom_id res chain seq x y z
N MET A 1 13.97 2.76 -17.93
CA MET A 1 13.49 2.80 -16.53
C MET A 1 11.99 2.78 -16.55
N VAL A 2 11.37 1.99 -15.68
CA VAL A 2 9.92 1.95 -15.48
C VAL A 2 9.52 3.13 -14.59
N ILE A 3 8.57 3.93 -15.07
CA ILE A 3 8.04 5.07 -14.33
C ILE A 3 6.68 4.67 -13.75
N PRO A 4 6.55 4.53 -12.42
CA PRO A 4 5.25 4.26 -11.81
C PRO A 4 4.32 5.46 -11.94
N GLN A 5 3.02 5.18 -12.02
CA GLN A 5 1.96 6.17 -12.04
C GLN A 5 0.82 5.69 -11.15
N LEU A 6 0.39 6.56 -10.25
CA LEU A 6 -0.86 6.39 -9.51
C LEU A 6 -2.03 6.58 -10.49
N LYS A 7 -2.83 5.55 -10.69
CA LYS A 7 -4.00 5.59 -11.58
C LYS A 7 -5.27 5.97 -10.81
N ARG A 8 -5.38 5.52 -9.57
CA ARG A 8 -6.56 5.72 -8.71
C ARG A 8 -6.23 5.47 -7.25
N ILE A 9 -6.98 6.13 -6.36
CA ILE A 9 -7.11 5.73 -4.95
C ILE A 9 -8.56 5.28 -4.71
N LEU A 10 -8.72 4.12 -4.10
CA LEU A 10 -10.00 3.59 -3.64
C LEU A 10 -10.06 3.68 -2.11
N ILE A 11 -11.18 4.14 -1.58
CA ILE A 11 -11.50 4.12 -0.14
C ILE A 11 -12.75 3.28 0.08
N SER A 12 -12.81 2.56 1.20
CA SER A 12 -13.95 1.69 1.53
C SER A 12 -15.19 2.46 2.02
N SER A 13 -14.99 3.60 2.67
CA SER A 13 -16.04 4.50 3.13
C SER A 13 -15.48 5.89 3.41
N GLU A 14 -16.36 6.89 3.43
CA GLU A 14 -16.02 8.20 3.98
C GLU A 14 -15.87 8.13 5.50
N PRO A 15 -15.01 8.95 6.10
CA PRO A 15 -14.88 9.02 7.55
C PRO A 15 -16.15 9.61 8.18
N GLN A 16 -16.57 9.04 9.32
CA GLN A 16 -17.75 9.51 10.06
C GLN A 16 -17.45 10.71 10.98
N SER A 17 -16.18 11.07 11.14
CA SER A 17 -15.69 12.19 11.95
C SER A 17 -14.54 12.86 11.21
N ASP A 18 -14.42 14.18 11.31
CA ASP A 18 -13.39 14.96 10.62
C ASP A 18 -12.00 14.81 11.25
N ASP A 19 -11.94 14.56 12.56
CA ASP A 19 -10.70 14.61 13.35
C ASP A 19 -10.37 13.29 14.07
N ASP A 20 -11.23 12.27 13.98
CA ASP A 20 -11.08 11.00 14.69
C ASP A 20 -11.50 9.80 13.83
N PHE A 21 -10.67 9.50 12.83
CA PHE A 21 -10.90 8.40 11.91
C PHE A 21 -9.64 7.61 11.56
N VAL A 22 -9.90 6.41 11.06
CA VAL A 22 -8.99 5.61 10.23
C VAL A 22 -9.78 5.11 9.03
N VAL A 23 -9.26 5.32 7.82
CA VAL A 23 -9.88 4.87 6.56
C VAL A 23 -8.88 3.98 5.82
N PRO A 24 -9.20 2.70 5.57
CA PRO A 24 -8.38 1.86 4.72
C PRO A 24 -8.58 2.25 3.26
N ALA A 25 -7.47 2.23 2.51
CA ALA A 25 -7.41 2.68 1.14
C ALA A 25 -6.49 1.78 0.30
N ILE A 26 -6.69 1.83 -1.01
CA ILE A 26 -5.89 1.10 -2.01
C ILE A 26 -5.42 2.10 -3.05
N ALA A 27 -4.12 2.11 -3.32
CA ALA A 27 -3.53 2.83 -4.44
C ALA A 27 -3.34 1.85 -5.61
N ASP A 28 -4.02 2.12 -6.71
CA ASP A 28 -3.85 1.39 -7.97
C ASP A 28 -2.66 2.01 -8.70
N ILE A 29 -1.52 1.33 -8.71
CA ILE A 29 -0.28 1.87 -9.28
C ILE A 29 0.22 0.91 -10.36
N GLY A 30 0.55 1.46 -11.53
CA GLY A 30 1.06 0.71 -12.67
C GLY A 30 2.17 1.47 -13.40
N PRO A 31 2.85 0.86 -14.37
CA PRO A 31 3.70 1.59 -15.30
C PRO A 31 2.89 2.69 -16.01
N ARG A 32 3.49 3.85 -16.24
CA ARG A 32 2.84 5.00 -16.88
C ARG A 32 2.13 4.65 -18.19
N ASP A 33 2.81 3.92 -19.06
CA ASP A 33 2.40 3.68 -20.45
C ASP A 33 1.80 2.28 -20.69
N VAL A 34 1.40 1.59 -19.62
CA VAL A 34 0.83 0.23 -19.69
C VAL A 34 -0.53 0.18 -19.01
N ASP A 35 -1.45 -0.54 -19.63
CA ASP A 35 -2.74 -0.89 -19.04
C ASP A 35 -2.52 -2.06 -18.07
N GLY A 36 -2.58 -1.76 -16.78
CA GLY A 36 -2.33 -2.72 -15.70
C GLY A 36 -1.93 -2.00 -14.43
N VAL A 37 -2.39 -2.50 -13.30
CA VAL A 37 -2.07 -1.97 -11.97
C VAL A 37 -1.84 -3.12 -11.02
N ASP A 38 -0.96 -2.90 -10.06
CA ASP A 38 -0.92 -3.68 -8.83
C ASP A 38 -1.57 -2.86 -7.72
N TYR A 39 -2.07 -3.56 -6.71
CA TYR A 39 -2.69 -2.94 -5.54
C TYR A 39 -1.68 -2.71 -4.41
N PHE A 40 -1.66 -1.48 -3.92
CA PHE A 40 -0.89 -1.08 -2.75
C PHE A 40 -1.82 -0.59 -1.65
N TYR A 41 -1.95 -1.39 -0.58
CA TYR A 41 -2.82 -1.10 0.56
C TYR A 41 -2.16 -0.11 1.51
N PHE A 42 -2.97 0.78 2.08
CA PHE A 42 -2.56 1.70 3.12
C PHE A 42 -3.76 2.17 3.94
N ARG A 43 -3.51 2.97 4.96
CA ARG A 43 -4.57 3.63 5.74
C ARG A 43 -4.29 5.11 5.94
N ILE A 44 -5.36 5.89 5.99
CA ILE A 44 -5.34 7.33 6.27
C ILE A 44 -5.90 7.49 7.69
N MET A 45 -5.15 8.15 8.57
CA MET A 45 -5.50 8.21 9.99
C MET A 45 -5.26 9.61 10.55
N THR A 46 -6.06 9.99 11.54
CA THR A 46 -5.85 11.22 12.30
C THR A 46 -4.95 11.00 13.51
N PRO A 47 -4.19 12.02 13.97
CA PRO A 47 -3.42 11.91 15.21
C PRO A 47 -4.26 11.50 16.42
N LYS A 48 -5.51 11.95 16.52
CA LYS A 48 -6.43 11.60 17.62
C LYS A 48 -6.78 10.11 17.60
N ARG A 49 -7.12 9.56 16.44
CA ARG A 49 -7.35 8.11 16.30
C ARG A 49 -6.09 7.31 16.62
N MET A 50 -4.93 7.75 16.15
CA MET A 50 -3.64 7.12 16.45
C MET A 50 -3.37 7.08 17.96
N LEU A 51 -3.61 8.18 18.67
CA LEU A 51 -3.45 8.24 20.13
C LEU A 51 -4.41 7.29 20.86
N SER A 52 -5.66 7.15 20.38
CA SER A 52 -6.61 6.18 20.94
C SER A 52 -6.07 4.75 20.82
N ILE A 53 -5.56 4.37 19.64
CA ILE A 53 -4.96 3.04 19.41
C ILE A 53 -3.75 2.83 20.33
N LEU A 54 -2.86 3.82 20.44
CA LEU A 54 -1.67 3.72 21.30
C LEU A 54 -2.02 3.65 22.80
N ASN A 55 -3.12 4.26 23.22
CA ASN A 55 -3.59 4.13 24.60
C ASN A 55 -4.02 2.69 24.93
N GLU A 56 -4.54 1.96 23.96
CA GLU A 56 -4.99 0.57 24.07
C GLU A 56 -3.84 -0.42 23.87
N ASP A 57 -3.19 -0.39 22.70
CA ASP A 57 -2.23 -1.40 22.24
C ASP A 57 -0.77 -1.11 22.64
N LYS A 58 -0.48 0.09 23.16
CA LYS A 58 0.85 0.61 23.58
C LYS A 58 1.91 0.70 22.47
N ILE A 59 1.73 0.01 21.35
CA ILE A 59 2.60 0.03 20.17
C ILE A 59 1.75 -0.03 18.90
N MET A 60 2.22 0.61 17.83
CA MET A 60 1.58 0.58 16.52
C MET A 60 2.65 0.51 15.45
N ASP A 61 2.52 -0.42 14.50
CA ASP A 61 3.31 -0.41 13.27
C ASP A 61 2.82 0.72 12.36
N GLY A 62 3.71 1.65 11.99
CA GLY A 62 3.39 2.83 11.19
C GLY A 62 3.51 2.64 9.68
N ARG A 63 3.99 1.49 9.18
CA ARG A 63 4.11 1.26 7.72
C ARG A 63 2.75 1.42 7.04
N ALA A 64 2.75 1.93 5.80
CA ALA A 64 1.55 2.15 5.00
C ALA A 64 0.46 2.97 5.73
N THR A 65 0.88 3.97 6.50
CA THR A 65 -0.02 4.86 7.25
C THR A 65 0.28 6.32 6.93
N PHE A 66 -0.70 7.03 6.36
CA PHE A 66 -0.65 8.49 6.23
C PHE A 66 -1.36 9.12 7.42
N ILE A 67 -0.66 9.95 8.18
CA ILE A 67 -1.23 10.69 9.30
C ILE A 67 -1.62 12.09 8.81
N VAL A 68 -2.91 12.39 8.82
CA VAL A 68 -3.48 13.64 8.31
C VAL A 68 -4.22 14.40 9.40
N LYS A 69 -4.24 15.73 9.32
CA LYS A 69 -4.99 16.56 10.28
C LYS A 69 -6.51 16.41 10.09
N GLU A 70 -6.95 16.30 8.84
CA GLU A 70 -8.33 16.18 8.39
C GLU A 70 -8.36 15.32 7.12
N PHE A 71 -9.52 14.78 6.75
CA PHE A 71 -9.62 13.96 5.55
C PHE A 71 -9.45 14.79 4.29
N ASN A 72 -8.35 14.55 3.56
CA ASN A 72 -8.05 15.22 2.31
C ASN A 72 -7.36 14.24 1.35
N LEU A 73 -8.15 13.62 0.47
CA LEU A 73 -7.64 12.62 -0.46
C LEU A 73 -6.66 13.20 -1.48
N ALA A 74 -6.84 14.46 -1.88
CA ALA A 74 -5.92 15.13 -2.81
C ALA A 74 -4.53 15.36 -2.20
N LEU A 75 -4.46 15.61 -0.88
CA LEU A 75 -3.18 15.69 -0.17
C LEU A 75 -2.49 14.33 -0.13
N VAL A 76 -3.24 13.26 0.15
CA VAL A 76 -2.71 11.88 0.15
C VAL A 76 -2.21 11.49 -1.26
N GLU A 77 -2.98 11.81 -2.30
CA GLU A 77 -2.59 11.59 -3.69
C GLU A 77 -1.27 12.32 -4.04
N LYS A 78 -1.13 13.58 -3.59
CA LYS A 78 0.10 14.35 -3.78
C LYS A 78 1.30 13.69 -3.10
N GLU A 79 1.14 13.22 -1.87
CA GLU A 79 2.23 12.54 -1.15
C GLU A 79 2.58 11.19 -1.77
N ILE A 80 1.60 10.42 -2.26
CA ILE A 80 1.86 9.18 -3.00
C ILE A 80 2.64 9.49 -4.28
N ASN A 81 2.20 10.48 -5.08
CA ASN A 81 2.92 10.85 -6.30
C ASN A 81 4.37 11.26 -6.03
N LYS A 82 4.63 11.98 -4.92
CA LYS A 82 5.99 12.30 -4.49
C LYS A 82 6.81 11.05 -4.15
N ILE A 83 6.22 10.06 -3.47
CA ILE A 83 6.88 8.76 -3.21
C ILE A 83 7.23 8.05 -4.53
N LEU A 84 6.34 8.11 -5.52
CA LEU A 84 6.53 7.45 -6.81
C LEU A 84 7.71 8.01 -7.62
N GLU A 85 8.04 9.30 -7.46
CA GLU A 85 9.22 9.92 -8.09
C GLU A 85 10.51 9.20 -7.68
N ASP A 86 10.62 8.77 -6.42
CA ASP A 86 11.80 8.08 -5.87
C ASP A 86 11.82 6.57 -6.20
N CYS A 87 10.74 6.03 -6.77
CA CYS A 87 10.56 4.60 -7.02
C CYS A 87 10.92 4.16 -8.44
N ILE A 88 11.39 5.04 -9.32
CA ILE A 88 11.77 4.73 -10.71
C ILE A 88 12.93 3.71 -10.74
N ARG A 89 12.73 2.53 -11.35
CA ARG A 89 13.71 1.43 -11.40
C ARG A 89 13.74 0.74 -12.77
N SER A 90 14.53 -0.33 -12.93
CA SER A 90 14.73 -0.98 -14.23
C SER A 90 13.58 -1.92 -14.60
N THR A 91 13.00 -2.60 -13.62
CA THR A 91 11.89 -3.54 -13.78
C THR A 91 10.68 -3.15 -12.93
N TRP A 92 9.49 -3.65 -13.28
CA TRP A 92 8.30 -3.42 -12.46
C TRP A 92 8.44 -4.01 -11.04
N ASP A 93 8.99 -5.21 -10.90
CA ASP A 93 9.24 -5.83 -9.60
C ASP A 93 10.14 -4.96 -8.70
N GLU A 94 11.20 -4.36 -9.24
CA GLU A 94 12.04 -3.42 -8.50
C GLU A 94 11.29 -2.14 -8.10
N VAL A 95 10.42 -1.62 -8.99
CA VAL A 95 9.55 -0.47 -8.71
C VAL A 95 8.57 -0.81 -7.60
N ALA A 96 7.87 -1.94 -7.70
CA ALA A 96 6.87 -2.37 -6.73
C ALA A 96 7.49 -2.61 -5.35
N LYS A 97 8.66 -3.25 -5.29
CA LYS A 97 9.44 -3.39 -4.04
C LYS A 97 9.88 -2.05 -3.47
N ALA A 98 10.20 -1.05 -4.31
CA ALA A 98 10.52 0.29 -3.86
C ALA A 98 9.30 1.01 -3.25
N ILE A 99 8.13 0.88 -3.88
CA ILE A 99 6.84 1.41 -3.38
C ILE A 99 6.46 0.71 -2.07
N ASN A 100 6.70 -0.60 -1.96
CA ASN A 100 6.38 -1.43 -0.80
C ASN A 100 7.12 -1.04 0.50
N ARG A 101 8.17 -0.22 0.40
CA ARG A 101 8.77 0.41 1.59
C ARG A 101 7.85 1.41 2.27
N TYR A 102 6.90 1.98 1.53
CA TYR A 102 5.99 3.02 1.97
C TYR A 102 4.55 2.52 2.11
N LEU A 103 4.09 1.71 1.16
CA LEU A 103 2.75 1.11 1.11
C LEU A 103 2.86 -0.43 1.26
N ASN A 104 1.74 -1.15 1.32
CA ASN A 104 1.74 -2.61 1.37
C ASN A 104 1.35 -3.19 0.02
N TRP A 105 2.29 -3.79 -0.70
CA TRP A 105 2.03 -4.42 -2.00
C TRP A 105 1.26 -5.74 -1.83
N GLU A 106 0.30 -6.02 -2.70
CA GLU A 106 -0.50 -7.25 -2.65
C GLU A 106 0.33 -8.55 -2.78
N TYR A 107 1.50 -8.46 -3.40
CA TYR A 107 2.42 -9.57 -3.59
C TYR A 107 3.59 -9.63 -2.59
N ASP A 108 3.63 -8.73 -1.58
CA ASP A 108 4.74 -8.62 -0.60
C ASP A 108 5.04 -9.93 0.15
N ASN A 109 4.04 -10.80 0.32
CA ASN A 109 4.16 -12.08 1.03
C ASN A 109 3.71 -13.29 0.21
N ILE A 110 3.69 -13.18 -1.12
CA ILE A 110 3.33 -14.31 -1.98
C ILE A 110 4.61 -15.02 -2.43
N GLN A 111 4.77 -16.26 -1.97
CA GLN A 111 5.78 -17.15 -2.52
C GLN A 111 5.22 -17.82 -3.76
N TYR A 112 5.75 -17.46 -4.92
CA TYR A 112 5.46 -18.18 -6.16
C TYR A 112 6.17 -19.53 -6.13
N GLU A 113 5.45 -20.58 -6.50
CA GLU A 113 6.01 -21.90 -6.79
C GLU A 113 5.61 -22.30 -8.21
N THR A 114 6.52 -22.96 -8.92
CA THR A 114 6.21 -23.64 -10.18
C THR A 114 5.30 -24.84 -9.93
N LEU A 115 4.64 -25.33 -10.98
CA LEU A 115 3.83 -26.54 -10.88
C LEU A 115 4.64 -27.74 -10.37
N GLU A 116 5.91 -27.84 -10.78
CA GLU A 116 6.83 -28.89 -10.35
C GLU A 116 7.15 -28.77 -8.85
N GLU A 117 7.51 -27.58 -8.38
CA GLU A 117 7.74 -27.32 -6.95
C GLU A 117 6.49 -27.59 -6.10
N ALA A 118 5.31 -27.19 -6.60
CA ALA A 118 4.04 -27.46 -5.94
C ALA A 118 3.76 -28.97 -5.83
N MET A 119 3.98 -29.71 -6.92
CA MET A 119 3.82 -31.17 -6.96
C MET A 119 4.79 -31.88 -6.01
N ASP A 120 6.05 -31.46 -5.98
CA ASP A 120 7.07 -32.02 -5.09
C ASP A 120 6.74 -31.80 -3.62
N ARG A 121 6.26 -30.60 -3.27
CA ARG A 121 5.79 -30.28 -1.92
C ARG A 121 4.63 -31.17 -1.49
N LEU A 122 3.64 -31.37 -2.36
CA LEU A 122 2.48 -32.23 -2.07
C LEU A 122 2.86 -33.70 -1.90
N ASN A 123 3.85 -34.18 -2.66
CA ASN A 123 4.32 -35.56 -2.57
C ASN A 123 5.15 -35.84 -1.30
N LYS A 124 5.83 -34.84 -0.74
CA LYS A 124 6.60 -34.96 0.51
C LYS A 124 5.75 -34.97 1.80
N ILE A 125 4.47 -34.61 1.72
CA ILE A 125 3.55 -34.57 2.85
C ILE A 125 2.79 -35.91 3.02
N LYS A 126 2.92 -36.83 2.06
CA LYS A 126 2.46 -38.23 2.17
C LYS A 126 3.49 -39.11 2.87
#